data_AF-A0A0A9DJ51-F1
#
_entry.id   AF-A0A0A9DJ51-F1
#
_cell.length_a   1.000
_cell.length_b   1.000
_cell.length_c   1.000
_cell.angle_alpha   90.00
_cell.angle_beta   90.00
_cell.angle_gamma   90.00
#
_symmetry.space_group_name_H-M   'P 1'
#
loop_
_entity.id
_entity.type
_entity.pdbx_description
1 polymer ?
#
loop_
_entity_poly.entity_id
_entity_poly.type
_entity_poly.pdbx_seq_one_letter_code
_entity_poly.pdbx_strand_id
1 'polypeptide(L)'
;MSISSYFSLCQIGLPASTTAASFGKVNSSKLSEYKVEDLAAALLNSFTYNIGQIAYFVANLSGLKRIFFRGAYVCGHEKTMDKISRSLKYWSKGEVQTTFLCHEGFLGTLGAFWSYENMGIDGLAAHEVIREVLLGAPYTGQFPSLPRTQQQENGEDKTLEEVESLRHDNAALKAEVERLQRENAELKAKLVRSGEAAIL
;
A
#
# COMPACT_ATOMS: atom_id res chain seq x y z
N MET A 1 -40.88 8.39 -21.27
CA MET A 1 -40.69 9.47 -20.28
C MET A 1 -41.23 10.76 -20.87
N SER A 2 -42.31 11.31 -20.30
CA SER A 2 -43.02 12.49 -20.84
C SER A 2 -42.29 13.78 -20.50
N ILE A 3 -42.37 14.78 -21.38
CA ILE A 3 -41.73 16.11 -21.34
C ILE A 3 -41.93 16.84 -19.99
N SER A 4 -42.98 16.53 -19.24
CA SER A 4 -43.23 17.06 -17.89
C SER A 4 -42.15 16.66 -16.86
N SER A 5 -41.53 15.49 -16.98
CA SER A 5 -40.46 15.05 -16.04
C SER A 5 -39.12 15.76 -16.27
N TYR A 6 -38.84 16.21 -17.50
CA TYR A 6 -37.61 16.96 -17.80
C TYR A 6 -37.60 18.35 -17.13
N PHE A 7 -38.77 18.99 -17.04
CA PHE A 7 -38.90 20.31 -16.42
C PHE A 7 -38.65 20.27 -14.89
N SER A 8 -38.99 19.14 -14.24
CA SER A 8 -38.80 18.95 -12.80
C SER A 8 -37.33 18.70 -12.39
N LEU A 9 -36.50 18.07 -13.24
CA LEU A 9 -35.09 17.82 -12.89
C LEU A 9 -34.24 19.10 -12.91
N CYS A 10 -34.53 20.02 -13.85
CA CYS A 10 -33.85 21.31 -13.93
C CYS A 10 -34.09 22.18 -12.68
N GLN A 11 -35.26 22.05 -12.04
CA GLN A 11 -35.56 22.75 -10.78
C GLN A 11 -34.66 22.30 -9.60
N ILE A 12 -34.13 21.07 -9.67
CA ILE A 12 -33.26 20.49 -8.64
C ILE A 12 -31.76 20.70 -8.99
N GLY A 13 -31.47 21.35 -10.12
CA GLY A 13 -30.11 21.71 -10.53
C GLY A 13 -29.23 20.53 -10.99
N LEU A 14 -29.83 19.38 -11.34
CA LEU A 14 -29.09 18.21 -11.81
C LEU A 14 -28.82 18.30 -13.33
N PRO A 15 -27.56 18.14 -13.78
CA PRO A 15 -27.25 18.02 -15.21
C PRO A 15 -28.00 16.86 -15.88
N ALA A 16 -28.34 17.00 -17.16
CA ALA A 16 -28.97 15.93 -17.94
C ALA A 16 -28.09 14.67 -18.08
N SER A 17 -26.78 14.80 -17.90
CA SER A 17 -25.82 13.69 -17.89
C SER A 17 -25.76 12.95 -16.56
N THR A 18 -26.41 13.46 -15.50
CA THR A 18 -26.45 12.80 -14.20
C THR A 18 -27.24 11.51 -14.30
N THR A 19 -26.67 10.43 -13.78
CA THR A 19 -27.34 9.13 -13.74
C THR A 19 -28.47 9.18 -12.71
N ALA A 20 -29.72 9.11 -13.17
CA ALA A 20 -30.88 9.07 -12.29
C ALA A 20 -31.11 7.67 -11.68
N ALA A 21 -30.84 6.60 -12.45
CA ALA A 21 -30.95 5.22 -11.99
C ALA A 21 -29.91 4.34 -12.69
N SER A 22 -29.02 3.72 -11.93
CA SER A 22 -28.10 2.69 -12.44
C SER A 22 -28.90 1.52 -12.99
N PHE A 23 -28.53 1.03 -14.18
CA PHE A 23 -29.22 -0.08 -14.87
C PHE A 23 -30.72 0.14 -15.15
N GLY A 24 -31.23 1.39 -15.08
CA GLY A 24 -32.66 1.66 -15.28
C GLY A 24 -33.20 1.25 -16.65
N LYS A 25 -32.33 1.06 -17.66
CA LYS A 25 -32.70 0.59 -19.00
C LYS A 25 -32.78 -0.94 -19.12
N VAL A 26 -32.13 -1.68 -18.21
CA VAL A 26 -31.98 -3.14 -18.32
C VAL A 26 -33.30 -3.88 -18.15
N ASN A 27 -34.28 -3.33 -17.44
CA ASN A 27 -35.61 -3.95 -17.28
C ASN A 27 -36.47 -3.88 -18.57
N SER A 28 -36.08 -3.05 -19.55
CA SER A 28 -36.86 -2.84 -20.77
C SER A 28 -36.39 -3.67 -21.96
N SER A 29 -35.22 -4.32 -21.87
CA SER A 29 -34.56 -5.06 -22.94
C SER A 29 -33.97 -6.37 -22.43
N LYS A 30 -33.68 -7.32 -23.33
CA LYS A 30 -33.00 -8.56 -22.92
C LYS A 30 -31.52 -8.28 -22.65
N LEU A 31 -30.93 -8.96 -21.67
CA LEU A 31 -29.51 -8.82 -21.33
C LEU A 31 -28.58 -9.13 -22.52
N SER A 32 -28.99 -10.01 -23.43
CA SER A 32 -28.25 -10.36 -24.65
C SER A 32 -28.08 -9.21 -25.65
N GLU A 33 -28.88 -8.15 -25.54
CA GLU A 33 -28.81 -6.98 -26.41
C GLU A 33 -27.72 -5.99 -25.99
N TYR A 34 -27.19 -6.14 -24.77
CA TYR A 34 -26.14 -5.28 -24.24
C TYR A 34 -24.76 -5.87 -24.45
N LYS A 35 -23.81 -4.99 -24.74
CA LYS A 35 -22.39 -5.34 -24.74
C LYS A 35 -21.91 -5.56 -23.30
N VAL A 36 -21.04 -6.55 -23.12
CA VAL A 36 -20.50 -6.89 -21.79
C VAL A 36 -19.68 -5.72 -21.23
N GLU A 37 -18.98 -4.98 -22.10
CA GLU A 37 -18.17 -3.82 -21.73
C GLU A 37 -19.04 -2.69 -21.17
N ASP A 38 -20.22 -2.47 -21.77
CA ASP A 38 -21.18 -1.45 -21.30
C ASP A 38 -21.76 -1.83 -19.94
N LEU A 39 -22.06 -3.11 -19.73
CA LEU A 39 -22.55 -3.62 -18.45
C LEU A 39 -21.49 -3.50 -17.35
N ALA A 40 -20.25 -3.88 -17.65
CA ALA A 40 -19.12 -3.75 -16.73
C ALA A 40 -18.83 -2.29 -16.38
N ALA A 41 -18.86 -1.39 -17.38
CA ALA A 41 -18.68 0.04 -17.17
C ALA A 41 -19.80 0.64 -16.33
N ALA A 42 -21.06 0.26 -16.58
CA ALA A 42 -22.21 0.69 -15.79
C ALA A 42 -22.09 0.23 -14.33
N LEU A 43 -21.66 -1.00 -14.09
CA LEU A 43 -21.45 -1.54 -12.75
C LEU A 43 -20.34 -0.78 -12.01
N LEU A 44 -19.18 -0.63 -12.64
CA LEU A 44 -18.04 0.09 -12.09
C LEU A 44 -18.43 1.54 -11.75
N ASN A 45 -19.16 2.21 -12.66
CA ASN A 45 -19.66 3.56 -12.43
C ASN A 45 -20.63 3.60 -11.24
N SER A 46 -21.56 2.65 -11.16
CA SER A 46 -22.54 2.59 -10.07
C SER A 46 -21.87 2.50 -8.71
N PHE A 47 -20.91 1.59 -8.53
CA PHE A 47 -20.15 1.49 -7.29
C PHE A 47 -19.32 2.75 -7.01
N THR A 48 -18.62 3.27 -8.02
CA THR A 48 -17.77 4.46 -7.89
C THR A 48 -18.56 5.69 -7.43
N TYR A 49 -19.73 5.93 -8.02
CA TYR A 49 -20.58 7.06 -7.64
C TYR A 49 -21.19 6.89 -6.26
N ASN A 50 -21.62 5.68 -5.89
CA ASN A 50 -22.12 5.39 -4.55
C ASN A 50 -21.04 5.63 -3.48
N ILE A 51 -19.82 5.14 -3.72
CA ILE A 51 -18.66 5.37 -2.83
C ILE A 51 -18.41 6.88 -2.65
N GLY A 52 -18.38 7.64 -3.75
CA GLY A 52 -18.16 9.09 -3.68
C GLY A 52 -19.26 9.83 -2.91
N GLN A 53 -20.53 9.47 -3.10
CA GLN A 53 -21.66 10.07 -2.40
C GLN A 53 -21.65 9.75 -0.90
N ILE A 54 -21.43 8.49 -0.52
CA ILE A 54 -21.35 8.10 0.89
C ILE A 54 -20.18 8.82 1.56
N ALA A 55 -19.01 8.86 0.91
CA ALA A 55 -17.84 9.55 1.42
C ALA A 55 -18.12 11.06 1.63
N TYR A 56 -18.80 11.71 0.68
CA TYR A 56 -19.24 13.09 0.83
C TYR A 56 -20.16 13.27 2.03
N PHE A 57 -21.20 12.44 2.17
CA PHE A 57 -22.15 12.57 3.27
C PHE A 57 -21.49 12.38 4.63
N VAL A 58 -20.63 11.38 4.77
CA VAL A 58 -19.88 11.15 6.02
C VAL A 58 -18.98 12.35 6.34
N ALA A 59 -18.26 12.88 5.35
CA ALA A 59 -17.40 14.04 5.54
C ALA A 59 -18.22 15.28 5.93
N ASN A 60 -19.33 15.54 5.25
CA ASN A 60 -20.21 16.68 5.51
C ASN A 60 -20.83 16.60 6.91
N LEU A 61 -21.35 15.43 7.30
CA LEU A 61 -21.91 15.21 8.64
C LEU A 61 -20.86 15.36 9.75
N SER A 62 -19.59 15.03 9.46
CA SER A 62 -18.49 15.10 10.41
C SER A 62 -17.71 16.43 10.35
N GLY A 63 -18.11 17.38 9.49
CA GLY A 63 -17.40 18.65 9.28
C GLY A 63 -15.99 18.49 8.69
N LEU A 64 -15.69 17.38 8.02
CA LEU A 64 -14.38 17.09 7.44
C LEU A 64 -14.25 17.71 6.06
N LYS A 65 -13.12 18.39 5.83
CA LYS A 65 -12.79 19.03 4.54
C LYS A 65 -11.85 18.20 3.66
N ARG A 66 -11.39 17.04 4.14
CA ARG A 66 -10.41 16.20 3.44
C ARG A 66 -10.83 14.74 3.52
N ILE A 67 -10.81 14.07 2.39
CA ILE A 67 -11.08 12.64 2.27
C ILE A 67 -9.88 11.96 1.61
N PHE A 68 -9.37 10.92 2.26
CA PHE A 68 -8.29 10.08 1.74
C PHE A 68 -8.87 8.75 1.27
N PHE A 69 -8.73 8.47 -0.03
CA PHE A 69 -9.11 7.19 -0.62
C PHE A 69 -7.91 6.26 -0.69
N ARG A 70 -8.12 5.00 -0.29
CA ARG A 70 -7.12 3.94 -0.33
C ARG A 70 -7.75 2.59 -0.66
N GLY A 71 -6.92 1.67 -1.15
CA GLY A 71 -7.27 0.27 -1.40
C GLY A 71 -7.18 -0.08 -2.88
N ALA A 72 -7.18 -1.38 -3.18
CA ALA A 72 -7.00 -1.89 -4.54
C ALA A 72 -8.07 -1.37 -5.53
N TYR A 73 -9.26 -1.00 -5.05
CA TYR A 73 -10.32 -0.45 -5.90
C TYR A 73 -9.96 0.89 -6.55
N VAL A 74 -9.21 1.75 -5.85
CA VAL A 74 -8.84 3.10 -6.31
C VAL A 74 -7.39 3.19 -6.76
N CYS A 75 -6.52 2.35 -6.22
CA CYS A 75 -5.08 2.40 -6.47
C CYS A 75 -4.74 2.02 -7.92
N GLY A 76 -4.01 2.90 -8.63
CA GLY A 76 -3.60 2.66 -10.02
C GLY A 76 -4.71 2.74 -11.07
N HIS A 77 -5.95 3.07 -10.67
CA HIS A 77 -7.10 3.16 -11.57
C HIS A 77 -7.51 4.61 -11.80
N GLU A 78 -6.78 5.30 -12.67
CA GLU A 78 -6.98 6.74 -12.98
C GLU A 78 -8.43 7.10 -13.31
N LYS A 79 -9.11 6.27 -14.13
CA LYS A 79 -10.53 6.49 -14.50
C LYS A 79 -11.47 6.46 -13.29
N THR A 80 -11.18 5.61 -12.30
CA THR A 80 -11.96 5.52 -11.06
C THR A 80 -11.66 6.71 -10.16
N MET A 81 -10.39 7.06 -10.00
CA MET A 81 -9.94 8.23 -9.24
C MET A 81 -10.54 9.53 -9.77
N ASP A 82 -10.54 9.72 -11.09
CA ASP A 82 -11.11 10.90 -11.75
C ASP A 82 -12.64 10.99 -11.55
N LYS A 83 -13.36 9.87 -11.65
CA LYS A 83 -14.81 9.83 -11.36
C LYS A 83 -15.12 10.19 -9.91
N ILE A 84 -14.38 9.65 -8.95
CA ILE A 84 -14.54 9.99 -7.53
C ILE A 84 -14.28 11.48 -7.31
N SER A 85 -13.17 12.00 -7.86
CA SER A 85 -12.78 13.40 -7.72
C SER A 85 -13.84 14.35 -8.28
N ARG A 86 -14.36 14.06 -9.48
CA ARG A 86 -15.43 14.86 -10.08
C ARG A 86 -16.73 14.79 -9.30
N SER A 87 -17.10 13.59 -8.83
CA SER A 87 -18.29 13.41 -7.99
C SER A 87 -18.19 14.24 -6.70
N LEU A 88 -17.08 14.12 -5.97
CA LEU A 88 -16.87 14.85 -4.73
C LEU A 88 -16.83 16.36 -4.94
N LYS A 89 -16.14 16.83 -5.98
CA LYS A 89 -16.11 18.25 -6.33
C LYS A 89 -17.51 18.79 -6.66
N TYR A 90 -18.34 18.00 -7.34
CA TYR A 90 -19.72 18.37 -7.66
C TYR A 90 -20.58 18.50 -6.40
N TRP A 91 -20.61 17.48 -5.54
CA TRP A 91 -21.45 17.47 -4.34
C TRP A 91 -20.98 18.44 -3.26
N SER A 92 -19.66 18.58 -3.08
CA SER A 92 -19.07 19.50 -2.10
C SER A 92 -18.93 20.93 -2.59
N LYS A 93 -19.26 21.23 -3.86
CA LYS A 93 -18.96 22.52 -4.51
C LYS A 93 -17.48 22.93 -4.39
N GLY A 94 -16.58 21.95 -4.25
CA GLY A 94 -15.14 22.16 -4.09
C GLY A 94 -14.66 22.39 -2.66
N GLU A 95 -15.54 22.35 -1.65
CA GLU A 95 -15.16 22.53 -0.24
C GLU A 95 -14.39 21.33 0.33
N VAL A 96 -14.56 20.14 -0.26
CA VAL A 96 -13.90 18.91 0.17
C VAL A 96 -12.77 18.55 -0.78
N GLN A 97 -11.56 18.49 -0.25
CA GLN A 97 -10.38 18.00 -0.97
C GLN A 97 -10.33 16.48 -0.95
N THR A 98 -10.04 15.89 -2.11
CA THR A 98 -9.88 14.45 -2.28
C THR A 98 -8.42 14.11 -2.54
N THR A 99 -7.88 13.10 -1.84
CA THR A 99 -6.51 12.62 -2.02
C THR A 99 -6.52 11.10 -2.13
N PHE A 100 -5.67 10.54 -2.99
CA PHE A 100 -5.56 9.09 -3.20
C PHE A 100 -4.21 8.60 -2.72
N LEU A 101 -4.22 7.49 -2.00
CA LEU A 101 -3.01 6.85 -1.47
C LEU A 101 -2.72 5.59 -2.29
N CYS A 102 -1.62 5.61 -3.04
CA CYS A 102 -1.25 4.57 -4.00
C CYS A 102 -0.42 3.40 -3.41
N HIS A 103 -0.07 3.45 -2.12
CA HIS A 103 0.58 2.31 -1.47
C HIS A 103 -0.48 1.37 -0.84
N GLU A 104 -0.88 0.35 -1.59
CA GLU A 104 -1.76 -0.72 -1.14
C GLU A 104 -1.08 -1.64 -0.12
N GLY A 105 -1.86 -2.25 0.79
CA GLY A 105 -1.36 -3.09 1.91
C GLY A 105 -0.54 -2.37 2.99
N PHE A 106 0.21 -1.36 2.60
CA PHE A 106 1.25 -0.72 3.37
C PHE A 106 0.82 0.03 4.64
N LEU A 107 -0.20 0.89 4.62
CA LEU A 107 -0.62 1.62 5.83
C LEU A 107 -1.10 0.71 6.96
N GLY A 108 -1.69 -0.45 6.63
CA GLY A 108 -2.09 -1.43 7.64
C GLY A 108 -0.87 -2.10 8.26
N THR A 109 0.08 -2.53 7.44
CA THR A 109 1.35 -3.10 7.90
C THR A 109 2.17 -2.08 8.69
N LEU A 110 2.24 -0.82 8.25
CA LEU A 110 2.94 0.25 8.96
C LEU A 110 2.31 0.56 10.31
N GLY A 111 0.98 0.61 10.38
CA GLY A 111 0.27 0.76 11.64
C GLY A 111 0.54 -0.38 12.61
N ALA A 112 0.57 -1.63 12.11
CA ALA A 112 0.91 -2.80 12.90
C ALA A 112 2.38 -2.78 13.37
N PHE A 113 3.31 -2.37 12.50
CA PHE A 113 4.73 -2.21 12.81
C PHE A 113 4.96 -1.15 13.90
N TRP A 114 4.38 0.04 13.76
CA TRP A 114 4.51 1.07 14.80
C TRP A 114 3.85 0.67 16.11
N SER A 115 2.72 -0.05 16.06
CA SER A 115 2.11 -0.60 17.26
C SER A 115 3.04 -1.62 17.94
N TYR A 116 3.83 -2.38 17.18
CA TYR A 116 4.81 -3.33 17.69
C TYR A 116 6.01 -2.63 18.33
N GLU A 117 6.56 -1.58 17.71
CA GLU A 117 7.63 -0.73 18.31
C GLU A 117 7.16 -0.12 19.65
N ASN A 118 5.93 0.40 19.72
CA ASN A 118 5.39 1.00 20.95
C ASN A 118 5.08 -0.01 22.07
N MET A 119 5.05 -1.32 21.77
CA MET A 119 4.84 -2.39 22.75
C MET A 119 6.13 -2.86 23.44
N GLY A 120 7.28 -2.22 23.17
CA GLY A 120 8.53 -2.45 23.90
C GLY A 120 9.19 -3.80 23.63
N ILE A 121 9.00 -4.36 22.43
CA ILE A 121 9.78 -5.51 21.97
C ILE A 121 10.99 -5.00 21.20
N ASP A 122 11.95 -4.44 21.94
CA ASP A 122 13.16 -3.75 21.43
C ASP A 122 14.15 -4.68 20.69
N GLY A 123 13.77 -5.93 20.41
CA GLY A 123 14.66 -6.99 19.93
C GLY A 123 14.80 -7.14 18.41
N LEU A 124 14.02 -6.42 17.60
CA LEU A 124 14.12 -6.46 16.13
C LEU A 124 14.00 -5.05 15.55
N ALA A 125 15.00 -4.20 15.81
CA ALA A 125 15.17 -2.94 15.09
C ALA A 125 15.42 -3.22 13.60
N ALA A 126 14.35 -3.32 12.83
CA ALA A 126 14.41 -3.40 11.38
C ALA A 126 14.70 -2.00 10.82
N HIS A 127 16.01 -1.70 10.84
CA HIS A 127 16.80 -0.84 9.97
C HIS A 127 16.13 0.41 9.36
N GLU A 128 16.75 1.56 9.60
CA GLU A 128 16.50 2.92 9.08
C GLU A 128 16.07 2.98 7.58
N VAL A 129 16.53 2.02 6.77
CA VAL A 129 16.13 1.79 5.36
C VAL A 129 14.61 1.57 5.19
N ILE A 130 13.98 0.86 6.13
CA ILE A 130 12.53 0.64 6.10
C ILE A 130 11.80 1.97 6.34
N ARG A 131 12.28 2.85 7.23
CA ARG A 131 11.65 4.17 7.43
C ARG A 131 11.72 5.04 6.17
N GLU A 132 12.82 5.03 5.41
CA GLU A 132 12.92 5.79 4.16
C GLU A 132 11.99 5.25 3.05
N VAL A 133 11.97 3.94 2.82
CA VAL A 133 11.14 3.32 1.76
C VAL A 133 9.65 3.56 2.04
N LEU A 134 9.26 3.59 3.31
CA LEU A 134 7.88 3.67 3.74
C LEU A 134 7.35 5.12 3.84
N LEU A 135 8.23 6.12 4.00
CA LEU A 135 7.88 7.54 4.08
C LEU A 135 8.07 8.31 2.76
N GLY A 136 8.41 7.59 1.67
CA GLY A 136 8.46 8.14 0.32
C GLY A 136 7.16 8.87 -0.06
N ALA A 137 7.30 10.10 -0.57
CA ALA A 137 6.24 11.09 -0.75
C ALA A 137 4.98 10.58 -1.51
N PRO A 138 3.78 11.14 -1.22
CA PRO A 138 2.55 10.77 -1.90
C PRO A 138 2.64 11.07 -3.40
N TYR A 139 2.15 10.14 -4.21
CA TYR A 139 2.01 10.30 -5.66
C TYR A 139 1.06 11.47 -5.99
N THR A 140 1.58 12.55 -6.56
CA THR A 140 0.81 13.72 -7.03
C THR A 140 0.61 13.76 -8.56
N GLY A 141 0.88 12.68 -9.29
CA GLY A 141 0.62 12.60 -10.73
C GLY A 141 1.67 13.29 -11.62
N GLN A 142 2.86 13.58 -11.10
CA GLN A 142 4.03 14.01 -11.88
C GLN A 142 5.22 13.13 -11.53
N PHE A 143 5.91 12.58 -12.54
CA PHE A 143 7.19 11.90 -12.36
C PHE A 143 8.24 12.93 -11.91
N PRO A 144 8.84 12.79 -10.71
CA PRO A 144 10.04 13.54 -10.39
C PRO A 144 11.18 12.94 -11.24
N SER A 145 11.92 13.77 -11.97
CA SER A 145 13.23 13.35 -12.44
C SER A 145 14.09 13.03 -11.22
N LEU A 146 14.72 11.85 -11.22
CA LEU A 146 15.66 11.42 -10.18
C LEU A 146 16.63 12.55 -9.82
N PRO A 147 16.77 12.92 -8.54
CA PRO A 147 17.80 13.86 -8.13
C PRO A 147 19.17 13.23 -8.39
N ARG A 148 20.01 13.93 -9.15
CA ARG A 148 21.45 13.63 -9.22
C ARG A 148 22.07 13.95 -7.87
N THR A 149 22.57 12.94 -7.18
CA THR A 149 23.36 13.10 -5.96
C THR A 149 24.66 13.83 -6.28
N GLN A 150 24.81 15.07 -5.81
CA GLN A 150 26.12 15.70 -5.62
C GLN A 150 26.40 15.71 -4.11
N GLN A 151 27.33 14.83 -3.73
CA GLN A 151 28.20 14.78 -2.55
C GLN A 151 27.79 15.55 -1.27
N GLN A 152 27.66 14.79 -0.17
CA GLN A 152 27.98 15.27 1.18
C GLN A 152 28.90 14.25 1.86
N GLU A 153 30.16 14.63 2.00
CA GLU A 153 31.38 13.78 2.01
C GLU A 153 31.83 13.28 3.40
N ASN A 154 30.94 13.15 4.40
CA ASN A 154 31.41 12.95 5.80
C ASN A 154 30.86 11.71 6.53
N GLY A 155 30.21 10.78 5.82
CA GLY A 155 29.54 9.61 6.43
C GLY A 155 30.11 8.24 6.04
N GLU A 156 31.00 8.15 5.06
CA GLU A 156 31.44 6.86 4.49
C GLU A 156 32.54 6.16 5.31
N ASP A 157 33.31 6.92 6.11
CA ASP A 157 34.50 6.41 6.80
C ASP A 157 34.15 5.47 7.97
N LYS A 158 33.10 5.78 8.74
CA LYS A 158 32.68 4.96 9.90
C LYS A 158 32.07 3.63 9.49
N THR A 159 31.34 3.60 8.39
CA THR A 159 30.66 2.39 7.90
C THR A 159 31.64 1.39 7.29
N LEU A 160 32.75 1.88 6.71
CA LEU A 160 33.82 1.04 6.19
C LEU A 160 34.63 0.38 7.30
N GLU A 161 34.98 1.11 8.36
CA GLU A 161 35.68 0.55 9.52
C GLU A 161 34.86 -0.54 10.24
N GLU A 162 33.56 -0.33 10.39
CA GLU A 162 32.67 -1.30 11.04
C GLU A 162 32.51 -2.58 10.21
N VAL A 163 32.44 -2.46 8.88
CA VAL A 163 32.38 -3.60 7.95
C VAL A 163 33.70 -4.39 7.96
N GLU A 164 34.85 -3.72 8.06
CA GLU A 164 36.15 -4.39 8.13
C GLU A 164 36.38 -5.11 9.47
N SER A 165 35.90 -4.55 10.57
CA SER A 165 35.88 -5.20 11.89
C SER A 165 35.02 -6.46 11.87
N LEU A 166 33.79 -6.36 11.36
CA LEU A 166 32.88 -7.50 11.25
C LEU A 166 33.42 -8.61 10.33
N ARG A 167 34.20 -8.26 9.30
CA ARG A 167 34.87 -9.26 8.46
C ARG A 167 35.97 -10.02 9.20
N HIS A 168 36.72 -9.34 10.07
CA HIS A 168 37.73 -9.99 10.91
C HIS A 168 37.09 -10.92 11.94
N ASP A 169 36.05 -10.46 12.63
CA ASP A 169 35.36 -11.25 13.65
C ASP A 169 34.71 -12.51 13.04
N ASN A 170 34.10 -12.38 11.85
CA ASN A 170 33.55 -13.53 11.14
C ASN A 170 34.63 -14.52 10.68
N ALA A 171 35.82 -14.05 10.31
CA ALA A 171 36.93 -14.93 9.96
C ALA A 171 37.47 -15.69 11.19
N ALA A 172 37.57 -15.02 12.34
CA ALA A 172 37.98 -15.63 13.60
C ALA A 172 36.98 -16.69 14.08
N LEU A 173 35.68 -16.38 14.05
CA LEU A 173 34.62 -17.33 14.39
C LEU A 173 34.63 -18.55 13.46
N LYS A 174 34.86 -18.35 12.17
CA LYS A 174 34.96 -19.45 11.21
C LYS A 174 36.12 -20.39 11.52
N ALA A 175 37.29 -19.84 11.86
CA ALA A 175 38.45 -20.64 12.26
C ALA A 175 38.19 -21.43 13.56
N GLU A 176 37.48 -20.83 14.53
CA GLU A 176 37.14 -21.51 15.78
C GLU A 176 36.12 -22.63 15.57
N VAL A 177 35.13 -22.44 14.69
CA VAL A 177 34.20 -23.50 14.29
C VAL A 177 34.95 -24.68 13.66
N GLU A 178 35.91 -24.42 12.77
CA GLU A 178 36.74 -25.47 12.17
C GLU A 178 37.63 -26.18 13.20
N ARG A 179 38.11 -25.47 14.22
CA ARG A 179 38.85 -26.07 15.35
C ARG A 179 37.96 -27.01 16.17
N LEU A 180 36.77 -26.55 16.56
CA LEU A 180 35.81 -27.33 17.35
C LEU A 180 35.28 -28.54 16.58
N GLN A 181 35.16 -28.46 15.25
CA GLN A 181 34.79 -29.59 14.41
C GLN A 181 35.88 -30.67 14.39
N ARG A 182 37.16 -30.28 14.33
CA ARG A 182 38.30 -31.21 14.43
C ARG A 182 38.36 -31.87 15.81
N GLU A 183 38.19 -31.08 16.86
CA GLU A 183 38.18 -31.60 18.24
C GLU A 183 37.02 -32.58 18.46
N ASN A 184 35.81 -32.27 17.95
CA ASN A 184 34.69 -33.20 17.98
C ASN A 184 34.93 -34.48 17.18
N ALA A 185 35.62 -34.41 16.04
CA ALA A 185 35.98 -35.59 15.25
C ALA A 185 36.98 -36.49 16.01
N GLU A 186 37.98 -35.90 16.66
CA GLU A 186 38.94 -36.62 17.48
C GLU A 186 38.30 -37.26 18.72
N LEU A 187 37.42 -36.53 19.41
CA LEU A 187 36.68 -37.04 20.56
C LEU A 187 35.76 -38.20 20.15
N LYS A 188 35.06 -38.09 19.01
CA LYS A 188 34.29 -39.22 18.44
C LYS A 188 35.17 -40.43 18.14
N ALA A 189 36.36 -40.24 17.57
CA ALA A 189 37.29 -41.33 17.30
C ALA A 189 37.89 -41.96 18.58
N LYS A 190 38.10 -41.17 19.64
CA LYS A 190 38.50 -41.69 20.96
C LYS A 190 37.36 -42.47 21.63
N LEU A 191 36.12 -42.01 21.48
CA LEU A 191 34.93 -42.69 22.01
C LEU A 191 34.72 -44.05 21.34
N VAL A 192 34.87 -44.14 20.01
CA VAL A 192 34.77 -45.41 19.25
C VAL A 192 35.84 -46.40 19.71
N ARG A 193 37.10 -45.97 19.83
CA ARG A 193 38.20 -46.82 20.32
C ARG A 193 38.01 -47.28 21.78
N SER A 194 37.44 -46.43 22.63
CA SER A 194 37.10 -46.80 24.01
C SER A 194 35.91 -47.76 24.10
N GLY A 195 34.96 -47.69 23.15
CA GLY A 195 33.86 -48.63 23.03
C GLY A 195 34.31 -50.01 22.54
N GLU A 196 35.28 -50.06 21.63
CA GLU A 196 35.89 -51.31 21.15
C GLU A 196 36.75 -51.99 22.23
N ALA A 197 37.45 -51.22 23.07
CA ALA A 197 38.23 -51.75 24.20
C ALA A 197 37.38 -52.30 25.36
N ALA A 198 36.09 -51.98 25.42
CA ALA A 198 35.16 -52.47 26.45
C ALA A 198 34.43 -53.78 26.06
N ILE A 199 34.68 -54.31 24.85
CA ILE A 199 34.02 -55.51 24.29
C ILE A 199 34.97 -56.74 24.26
N LEU A 200 36.22 -56.61 24.72
CA LEU A 200 37.14 -57.72 25.01
C LEU A 200 37.21 -57.98 26.52
#